data_AF-A0A6J2KDT7-F1
#
_entry.id   AF-A0A6J2KDT7-F1
#
_cell.length_a   1.000
_cell.length_b   1.000
_cell.length_c   1.000
_cell.angle_alpha   90.00
_cell.angle_beta   90.00
_cell.angle_gamma   90.00
#
_symmetry.space_group_name_H-M   'P 1'
#
loop_
_entity.id
_entity.type
_entity.pdbx_description
1 polymer ?
#
loop_
_entity_poly.entity_id
_entity_poly.type
_entity_poly.pdbx_seq_one_letter_code
_entity_poly.pdbx_strand_id
1 'polypeptide(L)'
;VMRKWRFRTTVVNQLSTECKEQVTQLMEPEPKSRPTASAVFNGTWIGMDSRLAKLTFLEESLLKQAHEESQKRDNSTEEDSEVERIAELRRKGRGKEGLKVLKNVDANYAKSLYLFENKD
;
A
#
# COMPACT_ATOMS: atom_id res chain seq x y z
N VAL A 1 23.13 37.86 24.96
CA VAL A 1 23.41 38.07 23.53
C VAL A 1 23.09 36.78 22.78
N MET A 2 21.90 36.65 22.18
CA MET A 2 21.61 35.52 21.30
C MET A 2 22.54 35.63 20.09
N ARG A 3 23.49 34.71 19.95
CA ARG A 3 24.39 34.69 18.78
C ARG A 3 23.54 34.40 17.55
N LYS A 4 23.28 35.44 16.75
CA LYS A 4 22.70 35.29 15.42
C LYS A 4 23.71 34.53 14.56
N TRP A 5 23.28 33.40 14.02
CA TRP A 5 24.06 32.66 13.04
C TRP A 5 24.26 33.53 11.79
N ARG A 6 25.36 33.30 11.06
CA ARG A 6 25.67 34.02 9.81
C ARG A 6 26.36 33.07 8.84
N PHE A 7 26.14 33.28 7.54
CA PHE A 7 26.92 32.61 6.51
C PHE A 7 28.38 33.06 6.56
N ARG A 8 29.29 32.15 6.21
CA ARG A 8 30.70 32.49 6.02
C ARG A 8 30.83 33.34 4.75
N THR A 9 31.71 34.34 4.79
CA THR A 9 32.00 35.23 3.66
C THR A 9 32.47 34.49 2.42
N THR A 10 33.14 33.34 2.60
CA THR A 10 33.65 32.51 1.49
C THR A 10 32.55 31.86 0.65
N VAL A 11 31.35 31.65 1.21
CA VAL A 11 30.25 30.95 0.53
C VAL A 11 29.07 31.86 0.23
N VAL A 12 28.86 32.93 1.01
CA VAL A 12 27.65 33.76 0.94
C VAL A 12 27.42 34.37 -0.44
N ASN A 13 28.47 34.69 -1.19
CA ASN A 13 28.35 35.28 -2.53
C ASN A 13 28.06 34.23 -3.62
N GLN A 14 28.23 32.95 -3.33
CA GLN A 14 27.96 31.85 -4.27
C GLN A 14 26.55 31.26 -4.07
N LEU A 15 25.90 31.55 -2.95
CA LEU A 15 24.56 31.06 -2.64
C LEU A 15 23.50 31.96 -3.28
N SER A 16 22.48 31.34 -3.87
CA SER A 16 21.28 32.04 -4.33
C SER A 16 20.50 32.63 -3.16
N THR A 17 19.60 33.57 -3.45
CA THR A 17 18.76 34.21 -2.44
C THR A 17 17.83 33.20 -1.76
N GLU A 18 17.22 32.32 -2.56
CA GLU A 18 16.27 31.29 -2.11
C GLU A 18 16.94 30.28 -1.17
N CYS A 19 18.20 29.90 -1.46
CA CYS A 19 18.99 29.05 -0.59
C CYS A 19 19.23 29.71 0.78
N LYS A 20 19.60 31.00 0.78
CA LYS A 20 19.83 31.76 2.02
C LYS A 20 18.56 31.86 2.84
N GLU A 21 17.43 32.15 2.21
CA GLU A 21 16.12 32.25 2.87
C GLU A 21 15.71 30.91 3.48
N GLN A 22 15.83 29.80 2.73
CA GLN A 22 15.49 28.48 3.23
C GLN A 22 16.32 28.09 4.47
N VAL A 23 17.63 28.31 4.41
CA VAL A 23 18.53 28.03 5.55
C VAL A 23 18.23 28.97 6.73
N THR A 24 17.81 30.21 6.46
CA THR A 24 17.40 31.15 7.50
C THR A 24 16.26 30.60 8.33
N GLN A 25 15.21 30.15 7.66
CA GLN A 25 14.02 29.57 8.30
C GLN A 25 14.35 28.28 9.07
N LEU A 26 15.27 27.46 8.57
CA LEU A 26 15.73 26.25 9.26
C LEU A 26 16.49 26.55 10.56
N MET A 27 17.19 27.67 10.60
CA MET A 27 18.00 28.11 11.73
C MET A 27 17.23 29.02 12.70
N GLU A 28 15.89 29.08 12.59
CA GLU A 28 15.04 29.77 13.56
C GLU A 28 15.27 29.18 14.98
N PRO A 29 15.51 30.04 15.98
CA PRO A 29 15.77 29.60 17.35
C PRO A 29 14.52 29.05 18.04
N GLU A 30 13.34 29.57 17.67
CA GLU A 30 12.05 29.08 18.16
C GLU A 30 11.60 27.87 17.33
N PRO A 31 11.48 26.67 17.92
CA PRO A 31 11.10 25.46 17.19
C PRO A 31 9.74 25.58 16.50
N LYS A 32 8.78 26.30 17.10
CA LYS A 32 7.45 26.50 16.52
C LYS A 32 7.44 27.37 15.27
N SER A 33 8.47 28.20 15.09
CA SER A 33 8.64 29.07 13.93
C SER A 33 9.42 28.39 12.80
N ARG A 34 10.03 27.22 13.07
CA ARG A 34 10.77 26.45 12.05
C ARG A 34 9.78 25.75 11.11
N PRO A 35 10.03 25.73 9.79
CA PRO A 35 9.18 25.02 8.85
C PRO A 35 9.19 23.52 9.11
N THR A 36 8.05 22.87 8.82
CA THR A 36 7.94 21.41 8.82
C THR A 36 8.71 20.82 7.64
N ALA A 37 9.04 19.52 7.70
CA ALA A 37 9.71 18.84 6.60
C ALA A 37 8.94 18.97 5.26
N SER A 38 7.61 18.91 5.32
CA SER A 38 6.76 19.11 4.14
C SER A 38 6.84 20.53 3.59
N ALA A 39 6.88 21.56 4.46
CA ALA A 39 7.04 22.95 4.03
C ALA A 39 8.42 23.20 3.40
N VAL A 40 9.48 22.57 3.91
CA VAL A 40 10.83 22.64 3.32
C VAL A 40 10.87 21.94 1.97
N PHE A 41 10.28 20.76 1.86
CA PHE A 41 10.23 19.98 0.62
C PHE A 41 9.46 20.72 -0.48
N ASN A 42 8.34 21.34 -0.14
CA ASN A 42 7.54 22.16 -1.05
C ASN A 42 8.07 23.60 -1.19
N GLY A 43 9.22 23.91 -0.61
CA GLY A 43 9.82 25.24 -0.63
C GLY A 43 10.40 25.59 -1.99
N THR A 44 10.49 26.90 -2.27
CA THR A 44 10.95 27.44 -3.55
C THR A 44 12.32 26.91 -3.97
N TRP A 45 13.27 26.82 -3.03
CA TRP A 45 14.64 26.41 -3.34
C TRP A 45 14.73 24.97 -3.86
N ILE A 46 13.97 24.05 -3.27
CA ILE A 46 13.89 22.65 -3.72
C ILE A 46 13.12 22.56 -5.05
N GLY A 47 12.02 23.31 -5.17
CA GLY A 47 11.20 23.34 -6.38
C GLY A 47 11.88 23.94 -7.61
N MET A 48 12.99 24.68 -7.45
CA MET A 48 13.79 25.19 -8.56
C MET A 48 14.59 24.10 -9.28
N ASP A 49 14.85 22.95 -8.64
CA ASP A 49 15.55 21.84 -9.29
C ASP A 49 14.55 21.01 -10.11
N SER A 50 14.64 21.13 -11.44
CA SER A 50 13.76 20.41 -12.37
C SER A 50 13.85 18.88 -12.25
N ARG A 51 14.95 18.36 -11.71
CA ARG A 51 15.13 16.91 -11.46
C ARG A 51 14.32 16.43 -10.27
N LEU A 52 13.99 17.34 -9.34
CA LEU A 52 13.18 17.06 -8.15
C LEU A 52 11.71 17.43 -8.35
N ALA A 53 11.38 18.13 -9.43
CA ALA A 53 10.01 18.56 -9.74
C ALA A 53 9.10 17.42 -10.23
N LYS A 54 9.68 16.28 -10.66
CA LYS A 54 8.95 15.12 -11.17
C LYS A 54 9.56 13.85 -10.62
N LEU A 55 8.72 12.85 -10.42
CA LEU A 55 9.18 11.50 -10.13
C LEU A 55 9.91 10.95 -11.36
N THR A 56 10.94 10.15 -11.13
CA THR A 56 11.54 9.36 -12.19
C THR A 56 10.57 8.28 -12.67
N PHE A 57 10.74 7.80 -13.90
CA PHE A 57 9.92 6.71 -14.44
C PHE A 57 9.85 5.49 -13.51
N LEU A 58 10.97 5.15 -12.87
CA LEU A 58 11.02 4.04 -11.91
C LEU A 58 10.19 4.34 -10.66
N GLU A 59 10.31 5.54 -10.10
CA GLU A 59 9.54 5.94 -8.92
C GLU A 59 8.04 6.02 -9.22
N GLU A 60 7.64 6.54 -10.38
CA GLU A 60 6.25 6.55 -10.83
C GLU A 60 5.69 5.12 -10.96
N SER A 61 6.46 4.22 -11.57
CA SER A 61 6.08 2.81 -11.74
C SER A 61 5.91 2.10 -10.39
N LEU A 62 6.86 2.28 -9.47
CA LEU A 62 6.79 1.70 -8.13
C LEU A 62 5.64 2.28 -7.31
N LEU A 63 5.39 3.58 -7.40
CA LEU A 63 4.26 4.23 -6.72
C LEU A 63 2.93 3.70 -7.25
N LYS A 64 2.81 3.55 -8.57
CA LYS A 64 1.63 2.95 -9.20
C LYS A 64 1.42 1.52 -8.73
N GLN A 65 2.47 0.70 -8.75
CA GLN A 65 2.41 -0.69 -8.28
C GLN A 65 1.96 -0.77 -6.81
N ALA A 66 2.50 0.08 -5.94
CA ALA A 66 2.10 0.11 -4.53
C ALA A 66 0.63 0.51 -4.35
N HIS A 67 0.13 1.45 -5.14
CA HIS A 67 -1.28 1.83 -5.13
C HIS A 67 -2.20 0.71 -5.61
N GLU A 68 -1.84 0.04 -6.70
CA GLU A 68 -2.59 -1.10 -7.23
C GLU A 68 -2.63 -2.26 -6.23
N GLU A 69 -1.50 -2.54 -5.56
CA GLU A 69 -1.42 -3.58 -4.54
C GLU A 69 -2.28 -3.23 -3.31
N SER A 70 -2.25 -1.98 -2.84
CA SER A 70 -3.10 -1.53 -1.73
C SER A 70 -4.58 -1.67 -2.07
N GLN A 71 -5.01 -1.20 -3.25
CA GLN A 71 -6.41 -1.30 -3.67
C GLN A 71 -6.84 -2.77 -3.84
N LYS A 72 -5.96 -3.62 -4.37
CA LYS A 72 -6.26 -5.05 -4.50
C LYS A 72 -6.42 -5.72 -3.14
N ARG A 73 -5.59 -5.37 -2.15
CA ARG A 73 -5.70 -5.89 -0.78
C ARG A 73 -7.01 -5.47 -0.12
N ASP A 74 -7.41 -4.22 -0.29
CA ASP A 74 -8.67 -3.71 0.23
C ASP A 74 -9.86 -4.45 -0.42
N ASN A 75 -9.88 -4.55 -1.75
CA ASN A 75 -10.93 -5.28 -2.48
C ASN A 75 -10.96 -6.77 -2.10
N SER A 76 -9.82 -7.45 -1.97
CA SER A 76 -9.80 -8.86 -1.55
C SER A 76 -10.35 -9.06 -0.15
N THR A 77 -10.14 -8.08 0.74
CA THR A 77 -10.68 -8.14 2.11
C THR A 77 -12.20 -7.99 2.10
N GLU A 78 -12.74 -7.15 1.21
CA GLU A 78 -14.18 -7.00 1.01
C GLU A 78 -14.81 -8.28 0.41
N GLU A 79 -14.16 -8.88 -0.58
CA GLU A 79 -14.58 -10.15 -1.19
C GLU A 79 -14.60 -11.30 -0.16
N ASP A 80 -13.54 -11.44 0.64
CA ASP A 80 -13.47 -12.46 1.69
C ASP A 80 -14.56 -12.27 2.75
N SER A 81 -14.83 -11.02 3.14
CA SER A 81 -15.93 -10.65 4.06
C SER A 81 -17.31 -11.00 3.50
N GLU A 82 -17.51 -10.82 2.19
CA GLU A 82 -18.75 -11.19 1.51
C GLU A 82 -18.92 -12.71 1.40
N VAL A 83 -17.85 -13.43 1.04
CA VAL A 83 -17.87 -14.90 0.99
C VAL A 83 -18.18 -15.48 2.37
N GLU A 84 -17.61 -14.94 3.44
CA GLU A 84 -17.91 -15.38 4.81
C GLU A 84 -19.38 -15.11 5.19
N ARG A 85 -19.92 -13.94 4.84
CA ARG A 85 -21.34 -13.59 5.04
C ARG A 85 -22.27 -14.57 4.33
N ILE A 86 -21.97 -14.93 3.08
CA ILE A 86 -22.74 -15.89 2.28
C ILE A 86 -22.62 -17.31 2.87
N ALA A 87 -21.43 -17.70 3.32
CA ALA A 87 -21.20 -18.99 3.96
C ALA A 87 -21.97 -19.11 5.30
N GLU A 88 -22.05 -18.03 6.08
CA GLU A 88 -22.81 -17.96 7.32
C GLU A 88 -24.33 -18.04 7.08
N LEU A 89 -24.84 -17.34 6.06
CA LEU A 89 -26.24 -17.47 5.63
C LEU A 89 -26.58 -18.89 5.20
N ARG A 90 -25.68 -19.57 4.46
CA ARG A 90 -25.85 -20.98 4.09
C ARG A 90 -25.81 -21.92 5.30
N ARG A 91 -24.98 -21.65 6.31
CA ARG A 91 -24.93 -22.42 7.56
C ARG A 91 -26.22 -22.28 8.35
N LYS A 92 -26.74 -21.05 8.51
CA LYS A 92 -28.00 -20.79 9.23
C LYS A 92 -29.24 -21.29 8.48
N GLY A 93 -29.21 -21.32 7.14
CA GLY A 93 -30.28 -21.87 6.31
C GLY A 93 -30.38 -23.41 6.34
N ARG A 94 -29.30 -24.10 6.72
CA ARG A 94 -29.34 -25.54 7.06
C ARG A 94 -29.79 -25.65 8.52
N GLY A 95 -31.10 -25.63 8.75
CA GLY A 95 -31.68 -25.98 10.05
C GLY A 95 -31.13 -27.32 10.58
N LYS A 96 -31.35 -27.61 11.87
CA LYS A 96 -30.79 -28.72 12.69
C LYS A 96 -30.91 -30.16 12.15
N GLU A 97 -31.26 -30.37 10.89
CA GLU A 97 -31.39 -31.67 10.21
C GLU A 97 -30.41 -31.86 9.03
N GLY A 98 -29.37 -31.03 8.93
CA GLY A 98 -28.35 -31.16 7.89
C GLY A 98 -27.36 -32.30 8.16
N LEU A 99 -27.51 -33.40 7.41
CA LEU A 99 -26.60 -34.54 7.24
C LEU A 99 -26.75 -35.72 8.24
N LYS A 100 -27.79 -36.54 8.03
CA LYS A 100 -27.81 -37.93 8.51
C LYS A 100 -26.94 -38.77 7.56
N VAL A 101 -25.70 -39.06 7.96
CA VAL A 101 -24.88 -40.08 7.29
C VAL A 101 -25.55 -41.44 7.51
N LEU A 102 -26.15 -41.99 6.46
CA LEU A 102 -26.69 -43.36 6.46
C LEU A 102 -25.52 -44.35 6.59
N LYS A 103 -25.16 -44.69 7.82
CA LYS A 103 -24.44 -45.94 8.11
C LYS A 103 -25.45 -47.07 8.02
N ASN A 104 -25.62 -47.63 6.82
CA ASN A 104 -25.99 -49.03 6.59
C ASN A 104 -25.59 -49.35 5.15
N VAL A 105 -24.34 -49.78 4.99
CA VAL A 105 -23.89 -50.44 3.77
C VAL A 105 -24.17 -51.93 3.98
N ASP A 106 -25.42 -52.32 3.76
CA ASP A 106 -25.72 -53.72 3.49
C ASP A 106 -25.39 -54.01 2.01
N ALA A 107 -24.75 -55.16 1.83
CA ALA A 107 -24.14 -55.63 0.61
C ALA A 107 -25.11 -55.75 -0.57
N ASN A 108 -24.86 -55.00 -1.64
CA ASN A 108 -24.84 -55.51 -3.03
C ASN A 108 -24.53 -54.36 -4.00
N TYR A 109 -23.26 -54.20 -4.36
CA TYR A 109 -22.92 -53.61 -5.66
C TYR A 109 -22.24 -54.70 -6.47
N ALA A 110 -22.97 -55.23 -7.45
CA ALA A 110 -22.38 -56.04 -8.49
C ALA A 110 -21.23 -55.24 -9.12
N LYS A 111 -20.02 -55.81 -9.10
CA LYS A 111 -18.83 -55.21 -9.70
C LYS A 111 -19.15 -54.88 -11.16
N SER A 112 -19.18 -53.60 -11.51
CA SER A 112 -19.10 -53.18 -12.91
C SER A 112 -17.65 -53.36 -13.38
N LEU A 113 -17.24 -54.61 -13.54
CA LEU A 113 -16.25 -55.01 -14.53
C LEU A 113 -16.96 -55.07 -15.89
N TYR A 114 -16.20 -54.93 -16.97
CA TYR A 114 -16.65 -54.76 -18.38
C TYR A 114 -16.93 -53.31 -18.80
N LEU A 115 -15.87 -52.51 -18.91
CA LEU A 115 -15.88 -51.37 -19.82
C LEU A 115 -14.53 -51.13 -20.55
N PHE A 116 -13.70 -52.17 -20.64
CA PHE A 116 -12.49 -52.17 -21.47
C PHE A 116 -12.24 -53.57 -22.04
N GLU A 117 -13.16 -54.05 -22.87
CA GLU A 117 -12.82 -55.04 -23.89
C GLU A 117 -13.29 -54.50 -25.24
N ASN A 118 -12.31 -54.28 -26.11
CA ASN A 118 -12.33 -54.18 -27.59
C ASN A 118 -11.62 -52.92 -28.11
N LYS A 119 -10.32 -53.07 -28.34
CA LYS A 119 -9.67 -52.66 -29.59
C LYS A 119 -8.28 -53.29 -29.69
N ASP A 120 -8.25 -54.44 -30.37
CA ASP A 120 -7.13 -54.78 -31.27
C ASP A 120 -7.55 -54.35 -32.69
#